data_AF-A0A1P8MVN7-F1
#
_entry.id   AF-A0A1P8MVN7-F1
#
_cell.length_a   1.000
_cell.length_b   1.000
_cell.length_c   1.000
_cell.angle_alpha   90.00
_cell.angle_beta   90.00
_cell.angle_gamma   90.00
#
_symmetry.space_group_name_H-M   'P 1'
#
loop_
_entity.id
_entity.type
_entity.pdbx_description
1 polymer ?
#
loop_
_entity_poly.entity_id
_entity_poly.type
_entity_poly.pdbx_seq_one_letter_code
_entity_poly.pdbx_strand_id
1 'polypeptide(L)'
;MSPDVGTAVQHDEIGEADLGDSAYGARISACWSALPEDCQSITRWLTDWNNSRYRAAELSYVRVRMGERLAVFGEPDHPALQFRGISTAAPAMAVAVHADAPGRLLVTSGAPISNLRAAIVIILLCAPFTVEDDPENLDQVLHQTRR
;
A
#
# COMPACT_ATOMS: atom_id res chain seq x y z
N MET A 1 27.15 33.44 -31.03
CA MET A 1 26.22 33.60 -29.89
C MET A 1 25.61 32.23 -29.63
N SER A 2 26.06 31.52 -28.61
CA SER A 2 25.43 30.27 -28.16
C SER A 2 24.26 30.61 -27.25
N PRO A 3 23.10 29.94 -27.35
CA PRO A 3 22.06 30.05 -26.36
C PRO A 3 22.45 29.22 -25.14
N ASP A 4 22.62 29.89 -23.99
CA ASP A 4 22.70 29.22 -22.69
C ASP A 4 21.37 28.52 -22.42
N VAL A 5 21.38 27.19 -22.44
CA VAL A 5 20.25 26.37 -22.01
C VAL A 5 20.38 26.18 -20.50
N GLY A 6 19.96 27.19 -19.74
CA GLY A 6 19.87 27.10 -18.28
C GLY A 6 18.84 26.04 -17.88
N THR A 7 19.26 25.05 -17.09
CA THR A 7 18.33 24.10 -16.46
C THR A 7 17.55 24.85 -15.39
N ALA A 8 16.28 25.15 -15.65
CA ALA A 8 15.39 25.73 -14.65
C ALA A 8 14.95 24.60 -13.69
N VAL A 9 15.64 24.48 -12.57
CA VAL A 9 15.16 23.66 -11.44
C VAL A 9 14.18 24.52 -10.67
N GLN A 10 12.88 24.30 -10.90
CA GLN A 10 11.83 24.90 -10.08
C GLN A 10 11.81 24.19 -8.73
N HIS A 11 12.30 24.88 -7.71
CA HIS A 11 12.10 24.49 -6.32
C HIS A 11 10.74 25.02 -5.89
N ASP A 12 9.72 24.17 -5.93
CA ASP A 12 8.51 24.47 -5.18
C ASP A 12 8.83 24.28 -3.70
N GLU A 13 8.69 25.35 -2.92
CA GLU A 13 8.62 25.22 -1.47
C GLU A 13 7.52 24.20 -1.18
N ILE A 14 7.81 23.24 -0.31
CA ILE A 14 6.84 22.25 0.14
C ILE A 14 5.76 23.03 0.89
N GLY A 15 4.76 23.49 0.15
CA GLY A 15 3.62 24.22 0.64
C GLY A 15 2.98 23.41 1.77
N GLU A 16 2.74 24.15 2.86
CA GLU A 16 1.85 23.90 3.99
C GLU A 16 1.37 22.46 4.13
N ALA A 17 1.66 21.83 5.26
CA ALA A 17 1.05 20.55 5.62
C ALA A 17 -0.47 20.68 5.42
N ASP A 18 -1.00 20.06 4.37
CA ASP A 18 -2.42 20.01 4.07
C ASP A 18 -3.10 19.36 5.28
N LEU A 19 -3.78 20.17 6.09
CA LEU A 19 -4.30 19.83 7.42
C LEU A 19 -5.45 18.79 7.39
N GLY A 20 -5.63 18.10 6.26
CA GLY A 20 -6.65 17.06 6.07
C GLY A 20 -7.92 17.54 5.38
N ASP A 21 -7.98 18.81 4.97
CA ASP A 21 -9.15 19.38 4.27
C ASP A 21 -9.26 18.90 2.82
N SER A 22 -8.14 18.51 2.20
CA SER A 22 -8.14 17.89 0.89
C SER A 22 -8.06 16.35 0.94
N ALA A 23 -8.54 15.71 -0.12
CA ALA A 23 -8.38 14.28 -0.34
C ALA A 23 -6.91 13.79 -0.32
N TYR A 24 -5.97 14.69 -0.66
CA TYR A 24 -4.53 14.43 -0.62
C TYR A 24 -4.01 14.43 0.82
N GLY A 25 -4.29 15.49 1.57
CA GLY A 25 -3.94 15.63 2.99
C GLY A 25 -4.53 14.51 3.84
N ALA A 26 -5.80 14.18 3.63
CA ALA A 26 -6.48 13.09 4.34
C ALA A 26 -5.78 11.73 4.13
N ARG A 27 -5.30 11.44 2.92
CA ARG A 27 -4.61 10.17 2.63
C ARG A 27 -3.23 10.13 3.26
N ILE A 28 -2.49 11.23 3.20
CA ILE A 28 -1.17 11.35 3.84
C ILE A 28 -1.30 11.22 5.35
N SER A 29 -2.25 11.92 5.96
CA SER A 29 -2.51 11.85 7.39
C SER A 29 -2.84 10.42 7.82
N ALA A 30 -3.70 9.72 7.07
CA ALA A 30 -3.99 8.31 7.30
C ALA A 30 -2.72 7.45 7.23
N CYS A 31 -1.89 7.62 6.20
CA CYS A 31 -0.63 6.87 6.06
C CYS A 31 0.31 7.10 7.23
N TRP A 32 0.57 8.37 7.61
CA TRP A 32 1.45 8.69 8.75
C TRP A 32 0.92 8.15 10.07
N SER A 33 -0.40 8.21 10.27
CA SER A 33 -1.05 7.66 11.47
C SER A 33 -0.97 6.14 11.55
N ALA A 34 -0.84 5.46 10.41
CA ALA A 34 -0.72 4.01 10.35
C ALA A 34 0.73 3.51 10.46
N LEU A 35 1.74 4.38 10.28
CA LEU A 35 3.14 3.97 10.32
C LEU A 35 3.56 3.58 11.74
N PRO A 36 4.35 2.50 11.90
CA PRO A 36 4.92 2.13 13.19
C PRO A 36 6.02 3.11 13.62
N GLU A 37 6.14 3.31 14.93
CA GLU A 37 7.14 4.20 15.54
C GLU A 37 8.59 3.71 15.33
N ASP A 38 8.77 2.40 15.10
CA ASP A 38 10.06 1.72 14.92
C ASP A 38 10.83 2.13 13.66
N CYS A 39 10.25 3.08 12.91
CA CYS A 39 10.81 3.79 11.77
C CYS A 39 11.26 2.93 10.59
N GLN A 40 10.98 1.64 10.60
CA GLN A 40 11.39 0.76 9.52
C GLN A 40 10.51 0.99 8.28
N SER A 41 11.09 0.77 7.10
CA SER A 41 10.41 1.03 5.84
C SER A 41 9.29 0.02 5.56
N ILE A 42 8.26 0.51 4.88
CA ILE A 42 7.20 -0.27 4.25
C ILE A 42 7.80 -1.00 3.05
N THR A 43 7.74 -2.32 3.05
CA THR A 43 8.33 -3.16 2.00
C THR A 43 7.41 -3.28 0.78
N ARG A 44 6.09 -3.23 0.98
CA ARG A 44 5.08 -3.32 -0.08
C ARG A 44 3.95 -2.32 0.16
N TRP A 45 3.48 -1.68 -0.90
CA TRP A 45 2.40 -0.70 -0.83
C TRP A 45 1.23 -1.11 -1.72
N LEU A 46 0.10 -1.41 -1.11
CA LEU A 46 -1.13 -1.85 -1.76
C LEU A 46 -2.12 -0.69 -1.82
N THR A 47 -2.68 -0.45 -3.00
CA THR A 47 -3.53 0.74 -3.22
C THR A 47 -4.86 0.41 -3.89
N ASP A 48 -5.83 1.30 -3.68
CA ASP A 48 -7.16 1.25 -4.31
C ASP A 48 -7.20 1.91 -5.70
N TRP A 49 -6.07 2.04 -6.39
CA TRP A 49 -6.06 2.67 -7.71
C TRP A 49 -6.89 1.86 -8.71
N ASN A 50 -7.91 2.50 -9.26
CA ASN A 50 -8.87 1.89 -10.19
C ASN A 50 -8.78 2.50 -11.59
N ASN A 51 -7.59 2.94 -12.00
CA ASN A 51 -7.32 3.65 -13.27
C ASN A 51 -7.87 5.09 -13.33
N SER A 52 -8.36 5.63 -12.21
CA SER A 52 -8.75 7.04 -12.13
C SER A 52 -7.52 7.96 -12.13
N ARG A 53 -7.51 8.98 -13.00
CA ARG A 53 -6.46 10.01 -13.02
C ARG A 53 -6.33 10.79 -11.70
N TYR A 54 -7.44 11.00 -11.00
CA TYR A 54 -7.45 11.70 -9.72
C TYR A 54 -6.82 10.85 -8.62
N ARG A 55 -7.13 9.55 -8.62
CA ARG A 55 -6.54 8.62 -7.66
C ARG A 55 -5.05 8.39 -7.95
N ALA A 56 -4.63 8.39 -9.21
CA ALA A 56 -3.21 8.39 -9.57
C ALA A 56 -2.47 9.58 -8.96
N ALA A 57 -3.01 10.80 -9.12
CA ALA A 57 -2.42 12.01 -8.56
C ALA A 57 -2.32 11.96 -7.02
N GLU A 58 -3.38 11.50 -6.33
CA GLU A 58 -3.35 11.31 -4.87
C GLU A 58 -2.22 10.36 -4.44
N LEU A 59 -2.05 9.24 -5.14
CA LEU A 59 -1.03 8.25 -4.81
C LEU A 59 0.38 8.78 -5.12
N SER A 60 0.58 9.46 -6.25
CA SER A 60 1.86 10.12 -6.53
C SER A 60 2.24 11.12 -5.43
N TYR A 61 1.27 11.87 -4.91
CA TYR A 61 1.49 12.81 -3.82
C TYR A 61 1.88 12.10 -2.50
N VAL A 62 1.22 10.99 -2.17
CA VAL A 62 1.60 10.14 -1.04
C VAL A 62 3.02 9.60 -1.21
N ARG A 63 3.39 9.12 -2.40
CA ARG A 63 4.74 8.58 -2.68
C ARG A 63 5.82 9.62 -2.39
N VAL A 64 5.63 10.85 -2.87
CA VAL A 64 6.58 11.95 -2.65
C VAL A 64 6.68 12.31 -1.17
N ARG A 65 5.54 12.40 -0.47
CA ARG A 65 5.49 12.87 0.93
C ARG A 65 5.90 11.81 1.95
N MET A 66 5.72 10.53 1.64
CA MET A 66 6.18 9.42 2.49
C MET A 66 7.69 9.17 2.34
N GLY A 67 8.27 9.54 1.19
CA GLY A 67 9.71 9.46 0.97
C GLY A 67 10.30 8.08 1.30
N GLU A 68 11.34 8.06 2.12
CA GLU A 68 12.08 6.87 2.54
C GLU A 68 11.26 5.88 3.40
N ARG A 69 10.06 6.29 3.88
CA ARG A 69 9.14 5.37 4.57
C ARG A 69 8.61 4.28 3.66
N LEU A 70 8.53 4.54 2.36
CA LEU A 70 8.22 3.51 1.36
C LEU A 70 9.53 3.01 0.77
N ALA A 71 9.66 1.69 0.60
CA ALA A 71 10.84 1.11 -0.02
C ALA A 71 11.13 1.77 -1.38
N VAL A 72 12.39 2.17 -1.59
CA VAL A 72 12.87 3.00 -2.71
C VAL A 72 12.52 2.39 -4.08
N PHE A 73 12.49 1.07 -4.18
CA PHE A 73 12.23 0.33 -5.42
C PHE A 73 10.90 -0.46 -5.43
N GLY A 74 10.07 -0.31 -4.40
CA GLY A 74 8.76 -0.95 -4.36
C GLY A 74 7.76 -0.14 -5.17
N GLU A 75 7.45 -0.60 -6.39
CA GLU A 75 6.26 -0.14 -7.12
C GLU A 75 5.00 -0.49 -6.30
N PRO A 76 4.00 0.41 -6.25
CA PRO A 76 2.74 0.08 -5.61
C PRO A 76 1.99 -1.00 -6.39
N ASP A 77 1.44 -1.95 -5.66
CA ASP A 77 0.50 -2.90 -6.23
C ASP A 77 -0.90 -2.30 -6.26
N HIS A 78 -1.62 -2.57 -7.35
CA HIS A 78 -2.96 -2.05 -7.61
C HIS A 78 -3.99 -3.19 -7.73
N PRO A 79 -4.34 -3.89 -6.63
CA PRO A 79 -5.30 -4.99 -6.62
C PRO A 79 -6.62 -4.66 -7.33
N ALA A 80 -7.10 -3.42 -7.23
CA ALA A 80 -8.33 -2.99 -7.88
C ALA A 80 -8.27 -3.09 -9.43
N LEU A 81 -7.08 -2.97 -10.04
CA LEU A 81 -6.87 -3.21 -11.47
C LEU A 81 -6.79 -4.70 -11.81
N GLN A 82 -6.18 -5.49 -10.92
CA GLN A 82 -5.95 -6.93 -11.12
C GLN A 82 -7.27 -7.72 -11.00
N PHE A 83 -8.10 -7.39 -10.01
CA PHE A 83 -9.30 -8.16 -9.67
C PHE A 83 -10.62 -7.62 -10.25
N ARG A 84 -10.56 -6.63 -11.15
CA ARG A 84 -11.68 -6.14 -12.00
C ARG A 84 -13.09 -6.16 -11.35
N GLY A 85 -13.27 -5.50 -10.21
CA GLY A 85 -14.60 -5.26 -9.63
C GLY A 85 -14.83 -5.74 -8.20
N ILE A 86 -13.89 -6.48 -7.61
CA ILE A 86 -13.95 -6.88 -6.18
C ILE A 86 -13.54 -5.71 -5.27
N SER A 87 -14.10 -4.51 -5.47
CA SER A 87 -13.62 -3.27 -4.84
C SER A 87 -13.60 -3.33 -3.31
N THR A 88 -14.59 -3.99 -2.68
CA THR A 88 -14.70 -4.13 -1.23
C THR A 88 -13.81 -5.21 -0.65
N ALA A 89 -13.56 -6.31 -1.38
CA ALA A 89 -12.68 -7.39 -0.92
C ALA A 89 -11.23 -7.23 -1.40
N ALA A 90 -10.94 -6.26 -2.28
CA ALA A 90 -9.61 -6.00 -2.82
C ALA A 90 -8.54 -5.82 -1.73
N PRO A 91 -8.79 -5.10 -0.61
CA PRO A 91 -7.82 -5.02 0.48
C PRO A 91 -7.51 -6.39 1.09
N ALA A 92 -8.53 -7.20 1.38
CA ALA A 92 -8.35 -8.53 1.97
C ALA A 92 -7.64 -9.50 0.99
N MET A 93 -8.03 -9.47 -0.28
CA MET A 93 -7.39 -10.25 -1.34
C MET A 93 -5.92 -9.86 -1.53
N ALA A 94 -5.61 -8.56 -1.48
CA ALA A 94 -4.25 -8.08 -1.58
C ALA A 94 -3.39 -8.58 -0.41
N VAL A 95 -3.91 -8.52 0.81
CA VAL A 95 -3.22 -9.10 1.97
C VAL A 95 -2.97 -10.59 1.77
N ALA A 96 -3.96 -11.35 1.30
CA ALA A 96 -3.81 -12.78 1.05
C ALA A 96 -2.75 -13.09 -0.03
N VAL A 97 -2.70 -12.33 -1.12
CA VAL A 97 -1.71 -12.52 -2.20
C VAL A 97 -0.29 -12.18 -1.73
N HIS A 98 -0.14 -11.24 -0.82
CA HIS A 98 1.16 -10.81 -0.32
C HIS A 98 1.55 -11.42 1.03
N ALA A 99 0.73 -12.33 1.58
CA ALA A 99 0.98 -13.04 2.84
C ALA A 99 2.16 -14.02 2.76
N ASP A 100 2.65 -14.29 1.55
CA ASP A 100 3.68 -15.27 1.21
C ASP A 100 5.11 -14.88 1.63
N ALA A 101 5.35 -13.60 1.87
CA ALA A 101 6.68 -13.10 2.20
C ALA A 101 6.65 -12.11 3.38
N PRO A 102 7.65 -12.20 4.27
CA PRO A 102 7.72 -11.34 5.44
C PRO A 102 7.92 -9.88 5.04
N GLY A 103 7.43 -8.97 5.87
CA GLY A 103 7.62 -7.54 5.67
C GLY A 103 6.50 -6.68 6.21
N ARG A 104 6.48 -5.42 5.78
CA ARG A 104 5.47 -4.44 6.16
C ARG A 104 4.67 -4.02 4.94
N LEU A 105 3.39 -4.32 4.97
CA LEU A 105 2.44 -3.97 3.91
C LEU A 105 1.69 -2.74 4.35
N LEU A 106 1.80 -1.65 3.59
CA LEU A 106 0.90 -0.52 3.72
C LEU A 106 -0.30 -0.76 2.79
N VAL A 107 -1.50 -0.84 3.35
CA VAL A 107 -2.73 -0.91 2.57
C VAL A 107 -3.41 0.44 2.65
N THR A 108 -3.69 1.05 1.50
CA THR A 108 -4.40 2.34 1.42
C THR A 108 -5.70 2.19 0.65
N SER A 109 -6.76 2.81 1.18
CA SER A 109 -8.08 2.81 0.55
C SER A 109 -8.78 4.15 0.76
N GLY A 110 -9.66 4.52 -0.16
CA GLY A 110 -10.48 5.72 -0.02
C GLY A 110 -11.84 5.57 -0.69
N ALA A 111 -12.86 6.12 -0.05
CA ALA A 111 -14.18 6.21 -0.65
C ALA A 111 -14.19 7.26 -1.79
N PRO A 112 -14.81 6.97 -2.94
CA PRO A 112 -15.02 7.97 -3.99
C PRO A 112 -15.80 9.19 -3.45
N ILE A 113 -15.48 10.38 -3.96
CA ILE A 113 -16.26 11.62 -3.72
C ILE A 113 -16.32 12.03 -2.22
N SER A 114 -15.49 11.44 -1.36
CA SER A 114 -15.33 11.90 0.03
C SER A 114 -13.86 12.00 0.42
N ASN A 115 -13.60 12.64 1.57
CA ASN A 115 -12.29 12.70 2.20
C ASN A 115 -12.00 11.48 3.10
N LEU A 116 -12.88 10.47 3.13
CA LEU A 116 -12.63 9.25 3.90
C LEU A 116 -11.45 8.49 3.27
N ARG A 117 -10.34 8.44 4.02
CA ARG A 117 -9.11 7.75 3.66
C ARG A 117 -8.73 6.86 4.83
N ALA A 118 -8.40 5.62 4.52
CA ALA A 118 -7.93 4.65 5.48
C ALA A 118 -6.56 4.15 5.03
N ALA A 119 -5.68 3.98 6.00
CA ALA A 119 -4.43 3.28 5.83
C ALA A 119 -4.24 2.30 6.98
N ILE A 120 -3.70 1.13 6.68
CA ILE A 120 -3.34 0.13 7.69
C ILE A 120 -1.95 -0.38 7.33
N VAL A 121 -1.08 -0.48 8.32
CA VAL A 121 0.18 -1.22 8.20
C VAL A 121 -0.01 -2.62 8.77
N ILE A 122 0.29 -3.62 7.96
CA ILE A 122 0.24 -5.04 8.34
C ILE A 122 1.67 -5.54 8.40
N ILE A 123 2.06 -6.05 9.56
CA ILE A 123 3.35 -6.69 9.76
C ILE A 123 3.18 -8.17 9.48
N LEU A 124 3.71 -8.63 8.34
CA LEU A 124 3.79 -10.03 8.02
C LEU A 124 5.06 -10.58 8.63
N LEU A 125 4.89 -11.30 9.74
CA LEU A 125 5.93 -12.15 10.29
C LEU A 125 5.96 -13.41 9.43
N CYS A 126 7.14 -13.82 8.98
CA CYS A 126 7.30 -15.17 8.45
C CYS A 126 6.94 -16.11 9.60
N ALA A 127 5.75 -16.70 9.59
CA ALA A 127 5.61 -17.96 10.27
C ALA A 127 6.50 -18.93 9.48
N PRO A 128 7.43 -19.67 10.11
CA PRO A 128 7.84 -20.90 9.50
C PRO A 128 6.55 -21.72 9.36
N PHE A 129 6.04 -21.85 8.13
CA PHE A 129 5.18 -22.98 7.84
C PHE A 129 6.11 -24.20 7.77
N THR A 130 6.65 -24.59 8.92
CA THR A 130 7.21 -25.92 9.09
C THR A 130 6.02 -26.84 9.03
N VAL A 131 5.81 -27.46 7.86
CA VAL A 131 5.14 -28.76 7.80
C VAL A 131 6.08 -29.74 8.51
N GLU A 132 6.16 -29.65 9.83
CA GLU A 132 6.49 -30.78 10.69
C GLU A 132 5.16 -31.48 11.01
N ASP A 133 4.44 -31.89 9.97
CA ASP A 133 3.35 -32.84 10.12
C ASP A 133 3.68 -34.02 9.21
N ASP A 134 4.11 -35.06 9.90
CA ASP A 134 4.15 -36.45 9.51
C ASP A 134 3.29 -36.77 8.26
N PRO A 135 3.87 -37.30 7.16
CA PRO A 135 3.11 -37.63 5.96
C PRO A 135 1.94 -38.62 6.21
N GLU A 136 1.88 -39.25 7.39
CA GLU A 136 0.76 -40.10 7.80
C GLU A 136 -0.52 -39.35 8.21
N ASN A 137 -0.50 -38.02 8.40
CA ASN A 137 -1.65 -37.28 8.94
C ASN A 137 -2.48 -36.48 7.90
N LEU A 138 -2.00 -36.40 6.64
CA LEU A 138 -2.69 -35.69 5.56
C LEU A 138 -4.04 -36.32 5.17
N ASP A 139 -4.17 -37.64 5.29
CA ASP A 139 -5.42 -38.36 5.02
C ASP A 139 -6.48 -38.10 6.11
N GLN A 140 -6.09 -37.83 7.36
CA GLN A 140 -7.06 -37.51 8.42
C GLN A 140 -7.66 -36.12 8.27
N VAL A 141 -6.86 -35.14 7.84
CA VAL A 141 -7.31 -33.76 7.62
C VAL A 141 -8.25 -33.67 6.41
N LEU A 142 -7.96 -34.39 5.32
CA LEU A 142 -8.82 -34.40 4.13
C LEU A 142 -10.19 -35.08 4.36
N HIS A 143 -10.29 -35.99 5.34
CA HIS A 143 -11.55 -36.65 5.70
C HIS A 143 -12.41 -35.86 6.70
N GLN A 144 -11.85 -34.91 7.45
CA GLN A 144 -12.63 -34.07 8.37
C GLN A 144 -13.31 -32.87 7.69
N THR A 145 -12.77 -32.40 6.56
CA THR A 145 -13.31 -31.23 5.82
C THR A 145 -14.43 -31.57 4.82
N ARG A 146 -14.89 -32.83 4.78
CA ARG A 146 -15.99 -33.31 3.91
C ARG A 146 -17.29 -33.64 4.67
N ARG A 147 -17.68 -32.84 5.66
CA ARG A 147 -19.04 -32.88 6.21
C ARG A 147 -19.72 -31.53 6.13
#